data_AF-A0A835J5X3-F1
#
_entry.id   AF-A0A835J5X3-F1
#
_cell.length_a   1.000
_cell.length_b   1.000
_cell.length_c   1.000
_cell.angle_alpha   90.00
_cell.angle_beta   90.00
_cell.angle_gamma   90.00
#
_symmetry.space_group_name_H-M   'P 1'
#
loop_
_entity.id
_entity.type
_entity.pdbx_description
1 polymer ?
#
loop_
_entity_poly.entity_id
_entity_poly.type
_entity_poly.pdbx_seq_one_letter_code
_entity_poly.pdbx_strand_id
1 'polypeptide(L)'
;MARTTSSALLLTFTFIFSMSSLPSPSLSDSTDAFVFGGCTQEKYVQDSPYESNINSLLTSLVNSATYSSYNNYTIMGSSTQDVVYGLYQCRGDLSMPDCATCVAQAVSQLGVLCAQTCGGALQLQGCYVKYDNTTFLGVEDKTVVLKKSGPSVGYDMDAMNLRDAVLGSLARTGGPYRVGGSGNVQGVAQCVGDLSVEECQDCLSEAIARLKSDCGTADYGDMFLAKCYARYTTGGPRAYSKAHSDKNTNDGEKTFAIIIGLLAGVALVIIFLAFLGKVFGGNGKIPGFLALIDLLSYLFIMISDCQYCFSCMQQVNKLFPAFSTAMAFPSNLSLLKCSAFGGSFASLSIIHGVNFPLFLFQDFL
;
A
#
# COMPACT_ATOMS: atom_id res chain seq x y z
N MET A 1 -25.66 39.49 35.11
CA MET A 1 -24.65 39.44 34.03
C MET A 1 -23.55 38.46 34.44
N ALA A 2 -23.83 37.15 34.38
CA ALA A 2 -22.91 36.10 34.83
C ALA A 2 -23.37 34.72 34.33
N ARG A 3 -23.33 34.45 33.02
CA ARG A 3 -23.57 33.09 32.47
C ARG A 3 -22.78 32.75 31.19
N THR A 4 -22.03 33.68 30.60
CA THR A 4 -21.44 33.51 29.27
C THR A 4 -19.99 33.02 29.25
N THR A 5 -19.28 33.01 30.37
CA THR A 5 -17.84 32.64 30.43
C THR A 5 -17.60 31.13 30.58
N SER A 6 -18.54 30.39 31.17
CA SER A 6 -18.41 28.93 31.39
C SER A 6 -18.50 28.11 30.09
N SER A 7 -19.33 28.55 29.14
CA SER A 7 -19.56 27.83 27.88
C SER A 7 -18.39 27.93 26.89
N ALA A 8 -17.62 29.02 26.93
CA ALA A 8 -16.45 29.22 26.08
C ALA A 8 -15.22 28.40 26.54
N LEU A 9 -15.08 28.19 27.85
CA LEU A 9 -14.05 27.32 28.42
C LEU A 9 -14.33 25.84 28.16
N LEU A 10 -15.60 25.43 28.11
CA LEU A 10 -15.99 24.04 27.80
C LEU A 10 -15.74 23.68 26.33
N LEU A 11 -15.99 24.63 25.41
CA LEU A 11 -15.79 24.44 23.96
C LEU A 11 -14.31 24.46 23.56
N THR A 12 -13.46 25.16 24.29
CA THR A 12 -12.00 25.15 24.07
C THR A 12 -11.36 23.85 24.59
N PHE A 13 -11.88 23.28 25.69
CA PHE A 13 -11.42 21.99 26.21
C PHE A 13 -11.76 20.81 25.28
N THR A 14 -12.95 20.81 24.64
CA THR A 14 -13.33 19.75 23.68
C THR A 14 -12.54 19.83 22.37
N PHE A 15 -12.17 21.03 21.91
CA PHE A 15 -11.36 21.21 20.70
C PHE A 15 -9.89 20.76 20.90
N ILE A 16 -9.32 20.98 22.10
CA ILE A 16 -7.97 20.52 22.44
C ILE A 16 -7.93 18.99 22.59
N PHE A 17 -8.98 18.37 23.16
CA PHE A 17 -9.06 16.91 23.30
C PHE A 17 -9.21 16.17 21.95
N SER A 18 -9.86 16.81 20.97
CA SER A 18 -10.03 16.25 19.61
C SER A 18 -8.77 16.35 18.73
N MET A 19 -7.81 17.22 19.09
CA MET A 19 -6.51 17.34 18.39
C MET A 19 -5.42 16.45 19.01
N SER A 20 -5.63 15.91 20.21
CA SER A 20 -4.75 14.92 20.83
C SER A 20 -4.99 13.48 20.36
N SER A 21 -5.97 13.26 19.47
CA SER A 21 -6.23 11.97 18.84
C SER A 21 -5.87 11.96 17.35
N LEU A 22 -4.81 12.66 16.94
CA LEU A 22 -4.12 12.23 15.73
C LEU A 22 -3.39 10.93 16.07
N PRO A 23 -3.70 9.81 15.39
CA PRO A 23 -2.81 8.66 15.42
C PRO A 23 -1.42 9.18 15.06
N SER A 24 -0.43 8.89 15.89
CA SER A 24 0.95 8.96 15.44
C SER A 24 1.01 8.21 14.11
N PRO A 25 1.72 8.69 13.07
CA PRO A 25 2.04 7.81 11.96
C PRO A 25 2.83 6.66 12.56
N SER A 26 2.16 5.53 12.81
CA SER A 26 2.83 4.25 12.85
C SER A 26 3.64 4.23 11.57
N LEU A 27 4.94 3.98 11.66
CA LEU A 27 5.69 3.56 10.49
C LEU A 27 4.95 2.32 9.98
N SER A 28 4.08 2.50 8.99
CA SER A 28 3.57 1.41 8.20
C SER A 28 4.80 0.92 7.48
N ASP A 29 5.44 -0.11 8.02
CA ASP A 29 6.38 -0.93 7.27
C ASP A 29 5.60 -1.34 6.03
N SER A 30 5.89 -0.71 4.89
CA SER A 30 5.06 -0.83 3.70
C SER A 30 5.15 -2.29 3.26
N THR A 31 4.09 -3.06 3.50
CA THR A 31 3.94 -4.48 3.10
C THR A 31 4.15 -4.69 1.61
N ASP A 32 4.02 -3.60 0.88
CA ASP A 32 3.94 -3.50 -0.56
C ASP A 32 5.31 -3.19 -1.21
N ALA A 33 6.34 -2.93 -0.40
CA ALA A 33 7.67 -2.64 -0.91
C ALA A 33 8.32 -3.88 -1.54
N PHE A 34 8.85 -3.70 -2.75
CA PHE A 34 9.55 -4.72 -3.51
C PHE A 34 10.83 -5.18 -2.81
N VAL A 35 11.03 -6.50 -2.72
CA VAL A 35 12.23 -7.12 -2.16
C VAL A 35 13.07 -7.77 -3.27
N PHE A 36 12.48 -8.73 -3.99
CA PHE A 36 13.09 -9.33 -5.18
C PHE A 36 12.01 -9.89 -6.11
N GLY A 37 12.39 -10.12 -7.36
CA GLY A 37 11.56 -10.82 -8.33
C GLY A 37 12.43 -11.45 -9.42
N GLY A 38 11.92 -12.50 -10.05
CA GLY A 38 12.64 -13.24 -11.07
C GLY A 38 11.69 -14.02 -11.95
N CYS A 39 12.06 -14.18 -13.22
CA CYS A 39 11.28 -14.86 -14.23
C CYS A 39 12.10 -15.99 -14.85
N THR A 40 11.42 -17.05 -15.28
CA THR A 40 12.01 -18.11 -16.08
C THR A 40 12.42 -17.59 -17.46
N GLN A 41 13.37 -18.28 -18.10
CA GLN A 41 13.78 -17.98 -19.48
C GLN A 41 12.79 -18.53 -20.52
N GLU A 42 12.06 -19.58 -20.15
CA GLU A 42 11.04 -20.19 -21.00
C GLU A 42 9.86 -19.24 -21.18
N LYS A 43 9.40 -19.13 -22.42
CA LYS A 43 8.27 -18.28 -22.80
C LYS A 43 7.15 -19.11 -23.35
N TYR A 44 5.92 -18.75 -23.00
CA TYR A 44 4.73 -19.34 -23.57
C TYR A 44 4.28 -18.56 -24.81
N VAL A 45 3.44 -19.19 -25.64
CA VAL A 45 2.87 -18.56 -26.84
C VAL A 45 1.66 -17.71 -26.43
N GLN A 46 1.56 -16.48 -26.93
CA GLN A 46 0.39 -15.64 -26.67
C GLN A 46 -0.91 -16.30 -27.12
N ASP A 47 -1.98 -16.03 -26.38
CA ASP A 47 -3.32 -16.60 -26.58
C ASP A 47 -3.35 -18.14 -26.49
N SER A 48 -2.36 -18.74 -25.80
CA SER A 48 -2.32 -20.18 -25.54
C SER A 48 -3.22 -20.57 -24.37
N PRO A 49 -3.61 -21.86 -24.27
CA PRO A 49 -4.27 -22.38 -23.08
C PRO A 49 -3.46 -22.15 -21.80
N TYR A 50 -2.13 -22.22 -21.88
CA TYR A 50 -1.23 -21.92 -20.78
C TYR A 50 -1.40 -20.50 -20.23
N GLU A 51 -1.51 -19.49 -21.10
CA GLU A 51 -1.77 -18.10 -20.68
C GLU A 51 -3.09 -17.96 -19.91
N SER A 52 -4.15 -18.58 -20.43
CA SER A 52 -5.45 -18.62 -19.75
C SER A 52 -5.36 -19.31 -18.38
N ASN A 53 -4.56 -20.37 -18.29
CA ASN A 53 -4.34 -21.10 -17.04
C ASN A 53 -3.55 -20.29 -16.02
N ILE A 54 -2.54 -19.51 -16.44
CA ILE A 54 -1.85 -18.54 -15.56
C ILE A 54 -2.86 -17.50 -15.04
N ASN A 55 -3.66 -16.89 -15.90
CA ASN A 55 -4.64 -15.88 -15.49
C ASN A 55 -5.66 -16.44 -14.48
N SER A 56 -6.12 -17.67 -14.71
CA SER A 56 -7.03 -18.39 -13.80
C SER A 56 -6.36 -18.70 -12.45
N LEU A 57 -5.09 -19.13 -12.49
CA LEU A 57 -4.27 -19.40 -11.31
C LEU A 57 -4.08 -18.13 -10.47
N LEU A 58 -3.57 -17.05 -11.07
CA LEU A 58 -3.29 -15.79 -10.39
C LEU A 58 -4.57 -15.20 -9.77
N THR A 59 -5.70 -15.27 -10.48
CA THR A 59 -7.01 -14.88 -9.94
C THR A 59 -7.40 -15.71 -8.72
N SER A 60 -7.16 -17.03 -8.76
CA SER A 60 -7.44 -17.93 -7.63
C SER A 60 -6.57 -17.61 -6.40
N LEU A 61 -5.30 -17.26 -6.61
CA LEU A 61 -4.39 -16.85 -5.54
C LEU A 61 -4.90 -15.57 -4.84
N VAL A 62 -5.26 -14.54 -5.62
CA VAL A 62 -5.79 -13.28 -5.08
C VAL A 62 -7.08 -13.49 -4.31
N ASN A 63 -8.03 -14.26 -4.87
CA ASN A 63 -9.31 -14.53 -4.20
C ASN A 63 -9.12 -15.30 -2.89
N SER A 64 -8.22 -16.29 -2.89
CA SER A 64 -7.93 -17.09 -1.70
C SER A 64 -7.25 -16.29 -0.58
N ALA A 65 -6.45 -15.29 -0.92
CA ALA A 65 -5.71 -14.47 0.05
C ALA A 65 -6.64 -13.66 0.97
N THR A 66 -7.93 -13.58 0.67
CA THR A 66 -8.96 -13.00 1.55
C THR A 66 -9.26 -13.87 2.77
N TYR A 67 -8.95 -15.18 2.70
CA TYR A 67 -9.37 -16.16 3.71
C TYR A 67 -8.23 -17.00 4.30
N SER A 68 -7.08 -17.10 3.62
CA SER A 68 -5.90 -17.80 4.12
C SER A 68 -4.62 -17.01 3.89
N SER A 69 -3.65 -17.13 4.79
CA SER A 69 -2.32 -16.52 4.64
C SER A 69 -1.40 -17.32 3.72
N TYR A 70 -1.82 -18.52 3.34
CA TYR A 70 -1.12 -19.40 2.41
C TYR A 70 -2.12 -20.26 1.66
N ASN A 71 -1.91 -20.42 0.36
CA ASN A 71 -2.56 -21.46 -0.41
C ASN A 71 -1.73 -21.79 -1.66
N ASN A 72 -2.00 -22.96 -2.23
CA ASN A 72 -1.46 -23.37 -3.51
C ASN A 72 -2.57 -23.87 -4.42
N TYR A 73 -2.33 -23.77 -5.72
CA TYR A 73 -3.24 -24.23 -6.75
C TYR A 73 -2.45 -24.89 -7.87
N THR A 74 -3.07 -25.90 -8.47
CA THR A 74 -2.60 -26.51 -9.71
C THR A 74 -3.74 -26.42 -10.71
N ILE A 75 -3.50 -25.74 -11.83
CA ILE A 75 -4.46 -25.71 -12.94
C ILE A 75 -4.03 -26.79 -13.92
N MET A 76 -4.88 -27.82 -14.06
CA MET A 76 -4.65 -28.90 -15.01
C MET A 76 -4.96 -28.42 -16.42
N GLY A 77 -4.01 -28.62 -17.34
CA GLY A 77 -4.20 -28.35 -18.75
C GLY A 77 -4.61 -29.59 -19.55
N SER A 78 -4.99 -29.40 -20.81
CA SER A 78 -5.29 -30.51 -21.73
C SER A 78 -4.04 -31.31 -22.10
N SER A 79 -2.87 -30.68 -22.06
CA SER A 79 -1.57 -31.30 -22.18
C SER A 79 -0.72 -31.01 -20.94
N THR A 80 0.37 -31.77 -20.76
CA THR A 80 1.34 -31.51 -19.68
C THR A 80 2.04 -30.15 -19.81
N GLN A 81 2.08 -29.59 -21.02
CA GLN A 81 2.66 -28.27 -21.29
C GLN A 81 1.73 -27.13 -20.86
N ASP A 82 0.46 -27.43 -20.63
CA ASP A 82 -0.57 -26.46 -20.23
C ASP A 82 -0.78 -26.43 -18.70
N VAL A 83 -0.07 -27.27 -17.92
CA VAL A 83 -0.21 -27.34 -16.46
C VAL A 83 0.55 -26.20 -15.80
N VAL A 84 -0.10 -25.51 -14.86
CA VAL A 84 0.50 -24.42 -14.10
C VAL A 84 0.38 -24.67 -12.61
N TYR A 85 1.49 -24.54 -11.90
CA TYR A 85 1.55 -24.61 -10.44
C TYR A 85 1.73 -23.22 -9.87
N GLY A 86 1.07 -22.91 -8.76
CA GLY A 86 1.28 -21.64 -8.08
C GLY A 86 0.98 -21.68 -6.59
N LEU A 87 1.62 -20.78 -5.86
CA LEU A 87 1.32 -20.52 -4.46
C LEU A 87 1.48 -19.04 -4.14
N TYR A 88 0.88 -18.65 -3.01
CA TYR A 88 1.26 -17.43 -2.32
C TYR A 88 1.51 -17.71 -0.85
N GLN A 89 2.32 -16.88 -0.22
CA GLN A 89 2.57 -16.89 1.21
C GLN A 89 2.63 -15.45 1.71
N CYS A 90 1.63 -15.05 2.49
CA CYS A 90 1.66 -13.79 3.24
C CYS A 90 2.52 -13.92 4.49
N ARG A 91 3.04 -12.80 4.97
CA ARG A 91 3.73 -12.72 6.25
C ARG A 91 2.76 -13.09 7.37
N GLY A 92 3.22 -13.90 8.32
CA GLY A 92 2.32 -14.56 9.27
C GLY A 92 1.63 -13.66 10.30
N ASP A 93 1.98 -12.37 10.36
CA ASP A 93 1.38 -11.35 11.23
C ASP A 93 0.40 -10.41 10.51
N LEU A 94 0.18 -10.58 9.20
CA LEU A 94 -0.74 -9.72 8.45
C LEU A 94 -2.20 -10.09 8.71
N SER A 95 -3.05 -9.07 8.72
CA SER A 95 -4.48 -9.28 8.66
C SER A 95 -4.88 -9.83 7.28
N MET A 96 -6.02 -10.51 7.19
CA MET A 96 -6.46 -11.07 5.91
C MET A 96 -6.67 -10.02 4.80
N PRO A 97 -7.24 -8.82 5.08
CA PRO A 97 -7.30 -7.75 4.10
C PRO A 97 -5.92 -7.25 3.62
N ASP A 98 -4.93 -7.15 4.52
CA ASP A 98 -3.58 -6.72 4.14
C ASP A 98 -2.87 -7.80 3.31
N CYS A 99 -3.07 -9.07 3.64
CA CYS A 99 -2.60 -10.21 2.86
C CYS A 99 -3.18 -10.19 1.44
N ALA A 100 -4.50 -10.04 1.30
CA ALA A 100 -5.15 -9.94 -0.01
C ALA A 100 -4.63 -8.76 -0.84
N THR A 101 -4.43 -7.61 -0.19
CA THR A 101 -3.87 -6.41 -0.84
C THR A 101 -2.45 -6.66 -1.34
N CYS A 102 -1.58 -7.23 -0.48
CA CYS A 102 -0.22 -7.55 -0.86
C CYS A 102 -0.16 -8.54 -2.04
N VAL A 103 -0.96 -9.62 -1.99
CA VAL A 103 -0.98 -10.63 -3.06
C VAL A 103 -1.49 -10.02 -4.37
N ALA A 104 -2.53 -9.20 -4.34
CA ALA A 104 -3.03 -8.51 -5.53
C ALA A 104 -1.96 -7.60 -6.17
N GLN A 105 -1.22 -6.86 -5.34
CA GLN A 105 -0.13 -6.02 -5.83
C GLN A 105 1.05 -6.83 -6.36
N ALA A 106 1.42 -7.91 -5.67
CA ALA A 106 2.47 -8.82 -6.12
C ALA A 106 2.13 -9.40 -7.49
N VAL A 107 0.89 -9.88 -7.69
CA VAL A 107 0.37 -10.38 -8.97
C VAL A 107 0.41 -9.30 -10.06
N SER A 108 0.00 -8.07 -9.74
CA SER A 108 0.05 -6.95 -10.69
C SER A 108 1.49 -6.64 -11.14
N GLN A 109 2.43 -6.56 -10.19
CA GLN A 109 3.85 -6.32 -10.50
C GLN A 109 4.48 -7.48 -11.28
N LEU A 110 4.10 -8.71 -10.94
CA LEU A 110 4.54 -9.93 -11.61
C LEU A 110 4.13 -9.94 -13.09
N GLY A 111 2.92 -9.48 -13.42
CA GLY A 111 2.45 -9.38 -14.80
C GLY A 111 3.26 -8.41 -15.65
N VAL A 112 3.79 -7.34 -15.04
CA VAL A 112 4.68 -6.37 -15.70
C VAL A 112 6.12 -6.91 -15.78
N LEU A 113 6.61 -7.51 -14.70
CA LEU A 113 8.00 -7.99 -14.59
C LEU A 113 8.25 -9.24 -15.46
N CYS A 114 7.31 -10.18 -15.44
CA CYS A 114 7.41 -11.51 -16.04
C CYS A 114 6.42 -11.67 -17.20
N ALA A 115 6.48 -10.73 -18.14
CA ALA A 115 5.64 -10.78 -19.34
C ALA A 115 5.99 -11.97 -20.23
N GLN A 116 4.99 -12.80 -20.53
CA GLN A 116 5.09 -13.96 -21.44
C GLN A 116 6.07 -15.06 -20.99
N THR A 117 6.36 -15.20 -19.71
CA THR A 117 7.25 -16.25 -19.18
C THR A 117 6.47 -17.40 -18.56
N CYS A 118 6.98 -18.62 -18.65
CA CYS A 118 6.31 -19.81 -18.11
C CYS A 118 6.23 -19.81 -16.58
N GLY A 119 7.19 -19.19 -15.92
CA GLY A 119 7.24 -19.06 -14.47
C GLY A 119 7.77 -17.71 -14.02
N GLY A 120 7.33 -17.30 -12.84
CA GLY A 120 7.73 -16.04 -12.21
C GLY A 120 7.54 -16.11 -10.70
N ALA A 121 8.42 -15.44 -9.97
CA ALA A 121 8.36 -15.30 -8.53
C ALA A 121 8.59 -13.84 -8.13
N LEU A 122 7.87 -13.37 -7.11
CA LEU A 122 8.00 -12.01 -6.59
C LEU A 122 7.77 -12.00 -5.08
N GLN A 123 8.69 -11.35 -4.37
CA GLN A 123 8.65 -11.12 -2.94
C GLN A 123 8.46 -9.61 -2.67
N LEU A 124 7.37 -9.28 -1.98
CA LEU A 124 7.18 -8.01 -1.30
C LEU A 124 7.48 -8.17 0.19
N GLN A 125 7.53 -7.06 0.94
CA GLN A 125 7.73 -7.11 2.41
C GLN A 125 6.65 -7.94 3.13
N GLY A 126 5.43 -7.96 2.59
CA GLY A 126 4.28 -8.62 3.19
C GLY A 126 3.91 -9.97 2.58
N CYS A 127 4.41 -10.34 1.40
CA CYS A 127 3.97 -11.57 0.74
C CYS A 127 4.94 -12.04 -0.36
N TYR A 128 4.82 -13.33 -0.66
CA TYR A 128 5.51 -14.02 -1.75
C TYR A 128 4.48 -14.62 -2.69
N VAL A 129 4.69 -14.51 -4.00
CA VAL A 129 3.88 -15.16 -5.03
C VAL A 129 4.83 -15.85 -6.02
N LYS A 130 4.54 -17.11 -6.35
CA LYS A 130 5.29 -17.85 -7.37
C LYS A 130 4.35 -18.69 -8.22
N TYR A 131 4.60 -18.72 -9.53
CA TYR A 131 4.02 -19.69 -10.46
C TYR A 131 5.11 -20.27 -11.37
N ASP A 132 4.88 -21.47 -11.89
CA ASP A 132 5.81 -22.18 -12.77
C ASP A 132 5.09 -23.30 -13.56
N ASN A 133 5.65 -23.71 -14.71
CA ASN A 133 5.20 -24.90 -15.46
C ASN A 133 5.80 -26.19 -14.89
N THR A 134 6.86 -26.08 -14.09
CA THR A 134 7.48 -27.20 -13.39
C THR A 134 6.99 -27.31 -11.95
N THR A 135 6.82 -28.53 -11.44
CA THR A 135 6.37 -28.71 -10.06
C THR A 135 7.47 -28.28 -9.08
N PHE A 136 7.10 -27.42 -8.14
CA PHE A 136 7.95 -26.95 -7.03
C PHE A 136 7.23 -27.04 -5.68
N LEU A 137 6.00 -27.54 -5.65
CA LEU A 137 5.17 -27.64 -4.45
C LEU A 137 5.64 -28.83 -3.60
N GLY A 138 5.87 -28.60 -2.31
CA GLY A 138 6.32 -29.63 -1.37
C GLY A 138 7.76 -30.10 -1.62
N VAL A 139 8.57 -29.28 -2.29
CA VAL A 139 9.98 -29.59 -2.57
C VAL A 139 10.86 -28.60 -1.80
N GLU A 140 11.71 -29.10 -0.91
CA GLU A 140 12.70 -28.26 -0.22
C GLU A 140 13.68 -27.63 -1.22
N ASP A 141 13.89 -26.32 -1.10
CA ASP A 141 14.89 -25.58 -1.86
C ASP A 141 15.55 -24.51 -0.99
N LYS A 142 16.85 -24.70 -0.72
CA LYS A 142 17.70 -23.85 0.10
C LYS A 142 18.65 -22.96 -0.72
N THR A 143 18.39 -22.82 -2.02
CA THR A 143 19.17 -21.90 -2.88
C THR A 143 18.99 -20.47 -2.40
N VAL A 144 20.09 -19.71 -2.31
CA VAL A 144 20.05 -18.30 -1.91
C VAL A 144 19.50 -17.48 -3.06
N VAL A 145 18.39 -16.78 -2.81
CA VAL A 145 17.74 -15.89 -3.78
C VAL A 145 18.16 -14.45 -3.55
N LEU A 146 18.19 -14.01 -2.30
CA LEU A 146 18.63 -12.67 -1.93
C LEU A 146 19.41 -12.72 -0.62
N LYS A 147 20.55 -12.03 -0.62
CA LYS A 147 21.27 -11.66 0.58
C LYS A 147 21.44 -10.15 0.61
N LYS A 148 21.10 -9.52 1.73
CA LYS A 148 21.35 -8.10 1.96
C LYS A 148 21.88 -7.88 3.37
N SER A 149 22.93 -7.08 3.49
CA SER A 149 23.53 -6.70 4.78
C SER A 149 23.54 -5.19 4.88
N GLY A 150 23.19 -4.67 6.05
CA GLY A 150 23.34 -3.26 6.36
C GLY A 150 24.78 -2.83 6.62
N PRO A 151 25.00 -1.52 6.89
CA PRO A 151 26.30 -1.03 7.32
C PRO A 151 26.79 -1.75 8.57
N SER A 152 28.10 -1.97 8.64
CA SER A 152 28.71 -2.53 9.84
C SER A 152 28.70 -1.50 10.98
N VAL A 153 28.20 -1.89 12.15
CA VAL A 153 28.15 -1.03 13.35
C VAL A 153 29.40 -1.13 14.23
N GLY A 154 30.47 -1.73 13.69
CA GLY A 154 31.68 -2.04 14.44
C GLY A 154 31.58 -3.37 15.19
N TYR A 155 32.64 -3.72 15.91
CA TYR A 155 32.69 -4.93 16.70
C TYR A 155 32.12 -4.67 18.10
N ASP A 156 30.82 -4.92 18.24
CA ASP A 156 30.12 -4.92 19.52
C ASP A 156 29.75 -6.37 19.87
N MET A 157 30.54 -6.97 20.78
CA MET A 157 30.34 -8.36 21.19
C MET A 157 28.96 -8.58 21.83
N ASP A 158 28.46 -7.62 22.60
CA ASP A 158 27.18 -7.77 23.29
C ASP A 158 26.03 -7.73 22.28
N ALA A 159 26.07 -6.81 21.30
CA ALA A 159 25.09 -6.74 20.24
C ALA A 159 25.10 -8.00 19.36
N MET A 160 26.29 -8.54 19.03
CA MET A 160 26.42 -9.78 18.27
C MET A 160 25.90 -10.99 19.04
N ASN A 161 26.25 -11.12 20.32
CA ASN A 161 25.75 -12.19 21.18
C ASN A 161 24.23 -12.13 21.32
N LEU A 162 23.67 -10.92 21.45
CA LEU A 162 22.23 -10.70 21.53
C LEU A 162 21.52 -11.09 20.23
N ARG A 163 22.07 -10.70 19.08
CA ARG A 163 21.58 -11.14 17.77
C ARG A 163 21.65 -12.66 17.64
N ASP A 164 22.77 -13.27 18.01
CA ASP A 164 22.94 -14.71 17.85
C ASP A 164 22.01 -15.51 18.74
N ALA A 165 21.68 -14.98 19.93
CA ALA A 165 20.64 -15.51 20.81
C ALA A 165 19.25 -15.38 20.18
N VAL A 166 18.88 -14.20 19.65
CA VAL A 166 17.59 -13.99 18.96
C VAL A 166 17.45 -14.92 17.76
N LEU A 167 18.43 -14.94 16.86
CA LEU A 167 18.45 -15.82 15.70
C LEU A 167 18.49 -17.30 16.10
N GLY A 168 19.20 -17.65 17.17
CA GLY A 168 19.21 -19.01 17.74
C GLY A 168 17.82 -19.43 18.24
N SER A 169 17.03 -18.51 18.78
CA SER A 169 15.66 -18.80 19.21
C SER A 169 14.73 -19.07 18.02
N LEU A 170 14.90 -18.34 16.91
CA LEU A 170 14.13 -18.54 15.67
C LEU A 170 14.48 -19.86 14.97
N ALA A 171 15.71 -20.34 15.15
CA ALA A 171 16.16 -21.62 14.63
C ALA A 171 15.62 -22.83 15.42
N ARG A 172 14.85 -22.65 16.50
CA ARG A 172 14.25 -23.78 17.24
C ARG A 172 12.96 -24.23 16.58
N THR A 173 12.60 -25.51 16.76
CA THR A 173 11.32 -26.06 16.28
C THR A 173 10.14 -25.20 16.71
N GLY A 174 9.32 -24.83 15.74
CA GLY A 174 8.15 -23.98 15.91
C GLY A 174 7.35 -23.89 14.61
N GLY A 175 6.31 -23.06 14.62
CA GLY A 175 5.46 -22.82 13.44
C GLY A 175 6.23 -22.22 12.25
N PRO A 176 5.55 -22.09 11.09
CA PRO A 176 6.18 -21.62 9.85
C PRO A 176 6.54 -20.13 9.90
N TYR A 177 5.91 -19.32 10.74
CA TYR A 177 6.26 -17.91 10.99
C TYR A 177 6.75 -17.74 12.43
N ARG A 178 7.93 -17.15 12.59
CA ARG A 178 8.61 -17.03 13.88
C ARG A 178 9.13 -15.61 14.05
N VAL A 179 8.84 -15.03 15.20
CA VAL A 179 9.31 -13.70 15.59
C VAL A 179 10.01 -13.80 16.94
N GLY A 180 11.05 -13.01 17.12
CA GLY A 180 11.85 -13.02 18.35
C GLY A 180 12.55 -11.69 18.52
N GLY A 181 12.82 -11.32 19.77
CA GLY A 181 13.52 -10.08 20.05
C GLY A 181 14.13 -10.07 21.43
N SER A 182 15.21 -9.30 21.58
CA SER A 182 15.87 -9.06 22.85
C SER A 182 16.59 -7.72 22.79
N GLY A 183 16.35 -6.85 23.79
CA GLY A 183 16.85 -5.48 23.78
C GLY A 183 16.45 -4.74 22.49
N ASN A 184 17.45 -4.26 21.75
CA ASN A 184 17.26 -3.56 20.48
C ASN A 184 17.29 -4.50 19.27
N VAL A 185 17.41 -5.81 19.46
CA VAL A 185 17.49 -6.76 18.35
C VAL A 185 16.13 -7.40 18.13
N GLN A 186 15.66 -7.38 16.89
CA GLN A 186 14.46 -8.07 16.45
C GLN A 186 14.83 -9.01 15.31
N GLY A 187 14.13 -10.14 15.21
CA GLY A 187 14.32 -11.10 14.15
C GLY A 187 13.00 -11.73 13.74
N VAL A 188 12.92 -12.04 12.45
CA VAL A 188 11.77 -12.69 11.82
C VAL A 188 12.29 -13.82 10.93
N ALA A 189 11.63 -14.96 10.98
CA ALA A 189 11.92 -16.11 10.15
C ALA A 189 10.62 -16.72 9.63
N GLN A 190 10.58 -17.10 8.36
CA GLN A 190 9.39 -17.68 7.77
C GLN A 190 9.69 -18.73 6.71
N CYS A 191 8.93 -19.82 6.73
CA CYS A 191 8.85 -20.82 5.67
C CYS A 191 7.66 -20.55 4.74
N VAL A 192 7.78 -20.96 3.49
CA VAL A 192 6.62 -21.13 2.60
C VAL A 192 5.81 -22.33 3.10
N GLY A 193 4.49 -22.19 3.14
CA GLY A 193 3.58 -23.16 3.76
C GLY A 193 3.45 -24.50 3.05
N ASP A 194 4.16 -24.72 1.94
CA ASP A 194 4.18 -26.00 1.23
C ASP A 194 5.22 -26.98 1.79
N LEU A 195 6.13 -26.51 2.65
CA LEU A 195 7.11 -27.36 3.33
C LEU A 195 6.52 -28.13 4.50
N SER A 196 7.01 -29.35 4.71
CA SER A 196 6.77 -30.08 5.97
C SER A 196 7.44 -29.38 7.17
N VAL A 197 7.10 -29.82 8.38
CA VAL A 197 7.69 -29.26 9.61
C VAL A 197 9.21 -29.47 9.66
N GLU A 198 9.68 -30.62 9.17
CA GLU A 198 11.10 -30.97 9.13
C GLU A 198 11.85 -30.12 8.08
N GLU A 199 11.33 -30.05 6.85
CA GLU A 199 11.92 -29.22 5.79
C GLU A 199 11.93 -27.73 6.13
N CYS A 200 10.86 -27.23 6.78
CA CYS A 200 10.81 -25.85 7.25
C CYS A 200 11.90 -25.60 8.30
N GLN A 201 12.07 -26.54 9.24
CA GLN A 201 13.10 -26.44 10.26
C GLN A 201 14.51 -26.45 9.68
N ASP A 202 14.77 -27.31 8.70
CA ASP A 202 16.05 -27.41 8.00
C ASP A 202 16.35 -26.17 7.17
N CYS A 203 15.36 -25.66 6.41
CA CYS A 203 15.49 -24.44 5.63
C CYS A 203 15.81 -23.22 6.51
N LEU A 204 15.07 -23.03 7.61
CA LEU A 204 15.31 -21.90 8.52
C LEU A 204 16.66 -22.00 9.22
N SER A 205 17.10 -23.21 9.58
CA SER A 205 18.42 -23.43 10.19
C SER A 205 19.54 -22.99 9.24
N GLU A 206 19.42 -23.35 7.96
CA GLU A 206 20.37 -22.93 6.91
C GLU A 206 20.34 -21.41 6.69
N ALA A 207 19.15 -20.82 6.53
CA ALA A 207 19.00 -19.37 6.33
C ALA A 207 19.61 -18.59 7.50
N ILE A 208 19.37 -19.04 8.74
CA ILE A 208 19.91 -18.40 9.95
C ILE A 208 21.42 -18.58 10.06
N ALA A 209 21.96 -19.75 9.72
CA ALA A 209 23.40 -19.99 9.73
C ALA A 209 24.12 -19.06 8.75
N ARG A 210 23.62 -18.94 7.51
CA ARG A 210 24.15 -18.01 6.51
C ARG A 210 23.99 -16.55 6.95
N LEU A 211 22.85 -16.20 7.55
CA LEU A 211 22.60 -14.85 8.02
C LEU A 211 23.60 -14.42 9.12
N LYS A 212 23.93 -15.32 10.05
CA LYS A 212 24.95 -15.08 11.08
C LYS A 212 26.36 -14.93 10.50
N SER A 213 26.72 -15.82 9.58
CA SER A 213 28.03 -15.82 8.92
C SER A 213 28.25 -14.56 8.08
N ASP A 214 27.27 -14.25 7.23
CA ASP A 214 27.47 -13.27 6.17
C ASP A 214 27.12 -11.83 6.58
N CYS A 215 26.25 -11.67 7.58
CA CYS A 215 25.82 -10.35 8.08
C CYS A 215 26.33 -10.06 9.49
N GLY A 216 27.30 -10.83 10.02
CA GLY A 216 27.68 -10.82 11.44
C GLY A 216 28.07 -9.46 12.05
N THR A 217 28.45 -8.45 11.29
CA THR A 217 28.76 -7.10 11.81
C THR A 217 27.70 -6.04 11.47
N ALA A 218 26.68 -6.40 10.69
CA ALA A 218 25.71 -5.46 10.14
C ALA A 218 24.58 -5.12 11.12
N ASP A 219 24.07 -3.89 11.03
CA ASP A 219 22.91 -3.42 11.81
C ASP A 219 21.58 -4.05 11.37
N TYR A 220 21.51 -4.59 10.16
CA TYR A 220 20.45 -5.48 9.71
C TYR A 220 20.99 -6.51 8.74
N GLY A 221 20.25 -7.61 8.60
CA GLY A 221 20.56 -8.62 7.62
C GLY A 221 19.30 -9.31 7.13
N ASP A 222 19.27 -9.54 5.83
CA ASP A 222 18.24 -10.31 5.13
C ASP A 222 18.87 -11.51 4.43
N MET A 223 18.32 -12.70 4.67
CA MET A 223 18.68 -13.93 3.98
C MET A 223 17.40 -14.60 3.48
N PHE A 224 17.17 -14.55 2.17
CA PHE A 224 16.07 -15.23 1.50
C PHE A 224 16.62 -16.43 0.73
N LEU A 225 16.15 -17.61 1.12
CA LEU A 225 16.26 -18.82 0.34
C LEU A 225 14.99 -19.02 -0.50
N ALA A 226 15.00 -19.96 -1.43
CA ALA A 226 13.86 -20.20 -2.32
C ALA A 226 12.56 -20.57 -1.59
N LYS A 227 12.65 -21.23 -0.42
CA LYS A 227 11.48 -21.70 0.36
C LYS A 227 11.37 -21.14 1.78
N CYS A 228 12.30 -20.31 2.21
CA CYS A 228 12.22 -19.68 3.52
C CYS A 228 13.12 -18.44 3.59
N TYR A 229 12.93 -17.61 4.62
CA TYR A 229 13.81 -16.50 4.89
C TYR A 229 14.06 -16.30 6.37
N ALA A 230 15.17 -15.64 6.70
CA ALA A 230 15.47 -15.13 8.02
C ALA A 230 15.99 -13.70 7.90
N ARG A 231 15.56 -12.85 8.82
CA ARG A 231 15.91 -11.42 8.84
C ARG A 231 16.13 -10.97 10.27
N TYR A 232 17.03 -10.01 10.48
CA TYR A 232 17.16 -9.32 11.76
C TYR A 232 17.43 -7.84 11.56
N THR A 233 17.09 -7.06 12.58
CA THR A 233 17.44 -5.65 12.70
C THR A 233 17.92 -5.37 14.12
N THR A 234 18.90 -4.48 14.25
CA THR A 234 19.38 -3.97 15.54
C THR A 234 18.97 -2.50 15.64
N GLY A 235 17.77 -2.23 16.16
CA GLY A 235 17.17 -0.90 16.28
C GLY A 235 16.70 -0.57 17.71
N GLY A 236 17.28 0.48 18.29
CA GLY A 236 16.77 1.24 19.46
C GLY A 236 17.07 2.73 19.24
N PRO A 237 16.41 3.68 19.95
CA PRO A 237 16.31 5.09 19.54
C PRO A 237 17.67 5.80 19.58
N ARG A 238 18.40 5.71 18.47
CA ARG A 238 19.42 6.68 18.10
C ARG A 238 18.97 7.28 16.79
N ALA A 239 18.43 8.48 16.94
CA ALA A 239 18.22 9.41 15.84
C ALA A 239 19.42 9.36 14.90
N TYR A 240 19.16 8.95 13.65
CA TYR A 240 20.05 9.21 12.54
C TYR A 240 20.29 10.72 12.51
N SER A 241 21.41 11.15 13.08
CA SER A 241 22.01 12.43 12.78
C SER A 241 22.56 12.33 11.38
N LYS A 242 21.67 12.57 10.41
CA LYS A 242 21.89 13.30 9.15
C LYS A 242 23.32 13.25 8.62
N ALA A 243 23.61 12.28 7.76
CA ALA A 243 24.65 12.45 6.75
C ALA A 243 24.13 13.42 5.67
N HIS A 244 25.00 14.33 5.27
CA HIS A 244 24.77 15.44 4.35
C HIS A 244 24.83 14.98 2.88
N SER A 245 24.13 15.72 2.00
CA SER A 245 24.05 15.63 0.52
C SER A 245 23.15 14.52 -0.05
N ASP A 246 22.23 14.75 -0.99
CA ASP A 246 21.89 15.92 -1.81
C ASP A 246 20.43 15.83 -2.29
N LYS A 247 19.93 16.94 -2.85
CA LYS A 247 18.56 17.28 -3.29
C LYS A 247 17.67 16.20 -3.96
N ASN A 248 16.38 16.33 -3.61
CA ASN A 248 15.13 16.14 -4.40
C ASN A 248 14.83 14.69 -4.88
N THR A 249 13.63 14.12 -4.71
CA THR A 249 12.25 14.64 -4.70
C THR A 249 11.37 13.77 -3.78
N ASN A 250 10.75 14.35 -2.76
CA ASN A 250 9.68 13.69 -2.00
C ASN A 250 8.34 14.28 -2.47
N ASP A 251 7.82 13.70 -3.56
CA ASP A 251 6.48 14.00 -4.08
C ASP A 251 5.47 13.09 -3.36
N GLY A 252 4.60 13.69 -2.56
CA GLY A 252 3.56 12.97 -1.83
C GLY A 252 3.06 13.73 -0.60
N GLU A 253 3.94 14.01 0.36
CA GLU A 253 3.56 14.69 1.61
C GLU A 253 3.89 16.19 1.66
N LYS A 254 4.89 16.65 0.91
CA LYS A 254 5.16 18.10 0.79
C LYS A 254 4.11 18.80 -0.06
N THR A 255 3.46 18.06 -0.97
CA THR A 255 2.47 18.58 -1.92
C THR A 255 1.22 19.11 -1.22
N PHE A 256 0.72 18.43 -0.18
CA PHE A 256 -0.47 18.89 0.56
C PHE A 256 -0.21 20.16 1.38
N ALA A 257 0.93 20.27 2.04
CA ALA A 257 1.30 21.48 2.79
C ALA A 257 1.47 22.70 1.86
N ILE A 258 2.05 22.48 0.67
CA ILE A 258 2.21 23.52 -0.35
C ILE A 258 0.85 23.94 -0.95
N ILE A 259 -0.06 22.99 -1.21
CA ILE A 259 -1.41 23.26 -1.74
C ILE A 259 -2.25 24.05 -0.73
N ILE A 260 -2.25 23.66 0.55
CA ILE A 260 -3.00 24.39 1.60
C ILE A 260 -2.44 25.81 1.78
N GLY A 261 -1.11 25.96 1.74
CA GLY A 261 -0.45 27.27 1.79
C GLY A 261 -0.80 28.15 0.59
N LEU A 262 -0.85 27.58 -0.61
CA LEU A 262 -1.27 28.28 -1.83
C LEU A 262 -2.73 28.71 -1.77
N LEU A 263 -3.64 27.86 -1.29
CA LEU A 263 -5.06 28.19 -1.18
C LEU A 263 -5.30 29.32 -0.15
N ALA A 264 -4.65 29.25 1.01
CA ALA A 264 -4.74 30.30 2.02
C ALA A 264 -4.13 31.63 1.52
N GLY A 265 -3.01 31.56 0.80
CA GLY A 265 -2.37 32.72 0.18
C GLY A 265 -3.24 33.39 -0.88
N VAL A 266 -3.86 32.61 -1.77
CA VAL A 266 -4.77 33.12 -2.81
C VAL A 266 -5.98 33.80 -2.19
N ALA A 267 -6.59 33.22 -1.14
CA ALA A 267 -7.70 33.84 -0.43
C ALA A 267 -7.33 35.20 0.18
N LEU A 268 -6.15 35.32 0.80
CA LEU A 268 -5.67 36.60 1.35
C LEU A 268 -5.41 37.65 0.26
N VAL A 269 -4.90 37.25 -0.89
CA VAL A 269 -4.68 38.16 -2.03
C VAL A 269 -6.01 38.65 -2.60
N ILE A 270 -7.02 37.79 -2.72
CA ILE A 270 -8.36 38.20 -3.18
C ILE A 270 -8.97 39.22 -2.22
N ILE A 271 -8.88 38.98 -0.91
CA ILE A 271 -9.37 39.92 0.12
C ILE A 271 -8.63 41.26 0.01
N PHE A 272 -7.31 41.23 -0.14
CA PHE A 272 -6.49 42.44 -0.28
C PHE A 272 -6.85 43.24 -1.54
N LEU A 273 -7.02 42.58 -2.68
CA LEU A 273 -7.43 43.20 -3.94
C LEU A 273 -8.85 43.79 -3.85
N ALA A 274 -9.79 43.11 -3.17
CA ALA A 274 -11.12 43.65 -2.92
C ALA A 274 -11.08 44.91 -2.04
N PHE A 275 -10.20 44.95 -1.03
CA PHE A 275 -9.95 46.14 -0.21
C PHE A 275 -9.37 47.29 -1.04
N LEU A 276 -8.37 47.03 -1.90
CA LEU A 276 -7.81 48.05 -2.79
C LEU A 276 -8.87 48.56 -3.78
N GLY A 277 -9.69 47.68 -4.34
CA GLY A 277 -10.81 48.08 -5.21
C GLY A 277 -11.82 48.99 -4.50
N LYS A 278 -12.02 48.80 -3.19
CA LYS A 278 -12.90 49.65 -2.36
C LYS A 278 -12.25 50.99 -1.99
N VAL A 279 -10.93 51.01 -1.76
CA VAL A 279 -10.16 52.21 -1.40
C VAL A 279 -9.93 53.12 -2.62
N PHE A 280 -9.64 52.54 -3.78
CA PHE A 280 -9.44 53.27 -5.05
C PHE A 280 -10.74 53.45 -5.85
N GLY A 281 -11.85 52.82 -5.44
CA GLY A 281 -13.17 52.93 -6.05
C GLY A 281 -13.94 54.21 -5.74
N GLY A 282 -13.24 55.29 -5.38
CA GLY A 282 -13.79 56.63 -5.40
C GLY A 282 -13.89 57.13 -6.83
N ASN A 283 -15.10 57.08 -7.40
CA ASN A 283 -15.50 57.68 -8.68
C ASN A 283 -14.89 57.09 -9.97
N GLY A 284 -15.37 55.91 -10.36
CA GLY A 284 -15.25 55.40 -11.74
C GLY A 284 -15.22 53.88 -11.79
N LYS A 285 -16.34 53.26 -12.21
CA LYS A 285 -16.44 51.79 -12.38
C LYS A 285 -15.44 51.33 -13.46
N ILE A 286 -14.42 50.57 -13.08
CA ILE A 286 -13.55 49.86 -14.04
C ILE A 286 -14.14 48.44 -14.22
N PRO A 287 -14.86 48.16 -15.32
CA PRO A 287 -15.60 46.90 -15.50
C PRO A 287 -14.71 45.64 -15.58
N GLY A 288 -13.39 45.79 -15.82
CA GLY A 288 -12.46 44.66 -15.88
C GLY A 288 -12.05 44.10 -14.51
N PHE A 289 -12.09 44.89 -13.43
CA PHE A 289 -11.56 44.47 -12.12
C PHE A 289 -12.52 43.53 -11.38
N LEU A 290 -13.83 43.77 -11.48
CA LEU A 290 -14.86 42.89 -10.90
C LEU A 290 -14.92 41.54 -11.63
N ALA A 291 -14.81 41.55 -12.96
CA ALA A 291 -14.76 40.32 -13.75
C ALA A 291 -13.55 39.44 -13.40
N LEU A 292 -12.40 40.04 -13.07
CA LEU A 292 -11.21 39.31 -12.64
C LEU A 292 -11.38 38.69 -11.24
N ILE A 293 -12.03 39.40 -10.31
CA ILE A 293 -12.34 38.87 -8.97
C ILE A 293 -13.33 37.70 -9.06
N ASP A 294 -14.36 37.81 -9.89
CA ASP A 294 -15.34 36.73 -10.09
C ASP A 294 -14.68 35.50 -10.74
N LEU A 295 -13.82 35.68 -11.74
CA LEU A 295 -13.11 34.57 -12.41
C LEU A 295 -12.14 33.84 -11.46
N LEU A 296 -11.41 34.60 -10.62
CA LEU A 296 -10.49 34.04 -9.63
C LEU A 296 -11.23 33.33 -8.50
N SER A 297 -12.39 33.84 -8.08
CA SER A 297 -13.25 33.18 -7.09
C SER A 297 -13.83 31.88 -7.64
N TYR A 298 -14.26 31.86 -8.91
CA TYR A 298 -14.77 30.66 -9.56
C TYR A 298 -13.68 29.58 -9.73
N LEU A 299 -12.46 29.98 -10.12
CA LEU A 299 -11.34 29.06 -10.26
C LEU A 299 -10.92 28.46 -8.91
N PHE A 300 -10.97 29.24 -7.83
CA PHE A 300 -10.68 28.77 -6.47
C PHE A 300 -11.69 27.70 -6.00
N ILE A 301 -12.99 27.92 -6.23
CA ILE A 301 -14.05 26.96 -5.89
C ILE A 301 -13.89 25.66 -6.69
N MET A 302 -13.59 25.75 -7.99
CA MET A 302 -13.37 24.57 -8.84
C MET A 302 -12.16 23.73 -8.40
N ILE A 303 -11.08 24.37 -7.93
CA ILE A 303 -9.88 23.68 -7.42
C ILE A 303 -10.16 23.04 -6.06
N SER A 304 -10.89 23.73 -5.17
CA SER A 304 -11.26 23.16 -3.88
C SER A 304 -12.18 21.95 -4.04
N ASP A 305 -13.18 22.03 -4.93
CA ASP A 305 -14.12 20.92 -5.16
C ASP A 305 -13.41 19.70 -5.78
N CYS A 306 -12.43 19.89 -6.67
CA CYS A 306 -11.60 18.79 -7.18
C CYS A 306 -10.76 18.13 -6.06
N GLN A 307 -10.18 18.92 -5.16
CA GLN A 307 -9.36 18.42 -4.05
C GLN A 307 -10.20 17.68 -3.00
N TYR A 308 -11.40 18.17 -2.71
CA TYR A 308 -12.38 17.47 -1.87
C TYR A 308 -12.88 16.19 -2.53
N CYS A 309 -13.06 16.17 -3.85
CA CYS A 309 -13.44 14.96 -4.59
C CYS A 309 -12.34 13.89 -4.54
N PHE A 310 -11.06 14.29 -4.69
CA PHE A 310 -9.92 13.38 -4.53
C PHE A 310 -9.79 12.82 -3.11
N SER A 311 -9.96 13.68 -2.10
CA SER A 311 -9.95 13.27 -0.68
C SER A 311 -11.15 12.37 -0.35
N CYS A 312 -12.32 12.65 -0.94
CA CYS A 312 -13.52 11.83 -0.81
C CYS A 312 -13.34 10.46 -1.47
N MET A 313 -12.72 10.39 -2.65
CA MET A 313 -12.38 9.11 -3.31
C MET A 313 -11.42 8.26 -2.46
N GLN A 314 -10.41 8.88 -1.82
CA GLN A 314 -9.54 8.17 -0.88
C GLN A 314 -10.26 7.72 0.40
N GLN A 315 -11.22 8.51 0.89
CA GLN A 315 -11.99 8.20 2.10
C GLN A 315 -13.05 7.11 1.85
N VAL A 316 -13.72 7.15 0.70
CA VAL A 316 -14.71 6.14 0.27
C VAL A 316 -14.04 4.78 0.04
N ASN A 317 -12.84 4.76 -0.54
CA ASN A 317 -12.05 3.53 -0.72
C ASN A 317 -11.59 2.92 0.64
N LYS A 318 -11.49 3.75 1.69
CA LYS A 318 -11.23 3.29 3.07
C LYS A 318 -12.49 2.82 3.82
N LEU A 319 -13.65 3.39 3.53
CA LEU A 319 -14.91 3.09 4.23
C LEU A 319 -15.72 1.96 3.60
N PHE A 320 -15.57 1.70 2.30
CA PHE A 320 -16.28 0.65 1.57
C PHE A 320 -15.36 -0.09 0.56
N PRO A 321 -14.54 -1.06 1.00
CA PRO A 321 -13.70 -1.83 0.08
C PRO A 321 -14.49 -2.71 -0.91
N ALA A 322 -15.78 -2.94 -0.65
CA ALA A 322 -16.66 -3.79 -1.47
C ALA A 322 -17.23 -3.10 -2.73
N PHE A 323 -17.05 -1.79 -2.92
CA PHE A 323 -17.55 -1.08 -4.11
C PHE A 323 -16.58 -1.05 -5.29
N SER A 324 -15.38 -1.62 -5.16
CA SER A 324 -14.33 -1.56 -6.19
C SER A 324 -14.56 -2.49 -7.39
N THR A 325 -15.57 -3.36 -7.37
CA THR A 325 -15.85 -4.31 -8.46
C THR A 325 -16.83 -3.82 -9.52
N ALA A 326 -17.27 -2.56 -9.50
CA ALA A 326 -18.14 -2.01 -10.54
C ALA A 326 -17.62 -0.70 -11.13
N MET A 327 -16.39 -0.69 -11.66
CA MET A 327 -15.91 0.36 -12.57
C MET A 327 -14.74 -0.13 -13.43
N ALA A 328 -14.97 -1.18 -14.22
CA ALA A 328 -14.24 -1.33 -15.48
C ALA A 328 -14.95 -0.46 -16.51
N PHE A 329 -14.42 0.72 -16.82
CA PHE A 329 -14.86 1.48 -17.99
C PHE A 329 -13.82 1.38 -19.11
N PRO A 330 -14.26 1.06 -20.34
CA PRO A 330 -13.41 1.12 -21.51
C PRO A 330 -13.01 2.57 -21.81
N SER A 331 -11.84 2.72 -22.38
CA SER A 331 -11.29 3.96 -22.92
C SER A 331 -12.21 4.54 -24.00
N ASN A 332 -13.16 5.41 -23.63
CA ASN A 332 -13.74 6.54 -24.39
C ASN A 332 -15.11 6.94 -23.82
N LEU A 333 -15.17 7.85 -22.84
CA LEU A 333 -16.28 8.80 -22.73
C LEU A 333 -15.94 9.97 -21.78
N SER A 334 -16.17 11.17 -22.29
CA SER A 334 -16.01 12.45 -21.61
C SER A 334 -17.15 12.69 -20.61
N LEU A 335 -16.81 13.27 -19.44
CA LEU A 335 -17.69 13.92 -18.45
C LEU A 335 -18.67 13.05 -17.64
N LEU A 336 -18.27 12.74 -16.40
CA LEU A 336 -19.17 12.43 -15.29
C LEU A 336 -18.89 13.38 -14.13
N LYS A 337 -19.90 14.17 -13.75
CA LYS A 337 -19.90 15.09 -12.62
C LYS A 337 -20.41 14.32 -11.39
N CYS A 338 -19.64 14.26 -10.30
CA CYS A 338 -20.10 13.71 -9.03
C CYS A 338 -21.21 14.60 -8.42
N SER A 339 -22.40 14.04 -8.21
CA SER A 339 -23.43 14.63 -7.35
C SER A 339 -23.77 13.61 -6.26
N ALA A 340 -23.43 13.91 -5.00
CA ALA A 340 -23.83 13.13 -3.83
C ALA A 340 -24.95 13.86 -3.06
N PHE A 341 -25.90 13.05 -2.59
CA PHE A 341 -27.17 13.39 -1.95
C PHE A 341 -27.03 14.01 -0.54
N GLY A 342 -27.97 14.91 -0.20
CA GLY A 342 -28.24 15.39 1.17
C GLY A 342 -29.35 16.46 1.14
N GLY A 343 -30.57 16.13 1.59
CA GLY A 343 -31.79 16.84 1.19
C GLY A 343 -32.05 18.22 1.83
N SER A 344 -32.65 19.12 1.06
CA SER A 344 -33.99 19.71 1.30
C SER A 344 -34.37 20.62 0.11
N PHE A 345 -35.65 20.66 -0.23
CA PHE A 345 -36.29 21.23 -1.42
C PHE A 345 -35.69 22.53 -2.02
N ALA A 346 -35.41 22.53 -3.33
CA ALA A 346 -35.83 23.60 -4.28
C ALA A 346 -35.55 23.24 -5.76
N SER A 347 -36.65 23.06 -6.50
CA SER A 347 -36.90 23.32 -7.93
C SER A 347 -35.81 23.05 -9.00
N LEU A 348 -36.07 22.01 -9.80
CA LEU A 348 -35.47 21.73 -11.11
C LEU A 348 -36.07 22.67 -12.18
N SER A 349 -35.26 23.49 -12.85
CA SER A 349 -35.65 24.12 -14.12
C SER A 349 -35.07 23.30 -15.27
N ILE A 350 -35.96 22.83 -16.14
CA ILE A 350 -35.70 22.03 -17.33
C ILE A 350 -35.25 22.96 -18.46
N ILE A 351 -34.16 22.63 -19.16
CA ILE A 351 -33.96 23.02 -20.55
C ILE A 351 -33.69 21.74 -21.35
N HIS A 352 -34.71 21.33 -22.11
CA HIS A 352 -34.74 20.42 -23.28
C HIS A 352 -34.03 19.06 -23.08
N GLY A 353 -34.68 17.90 -23.01
CA GLY A 353 -35.88 17.47 -23.71
C GLY A 353 -35.60 16.12 -24.37
N VAL A 354 -35.58 15.03 -23.60
CA VAL A 354 -35.77 13.65 -24.08
C VAL A 354 -36.41 12.85 -22.94
N ASN A 355 -37.49 12.15 -23.25
CA ASN A 355 -38.39 11.47 -22.32
C ASN A 355 -38.25 9.95 -22.55
N PHE A 356 -37.97 9.15 -21.52
CA PHE A 356 -38.20 7.68 -21.48
C PHE A 356 -38.09 7.18 -20.01
N PRO A 357 -38.71 6.04 -19.64
CA PRO A 357 -39.67 5.96 -18.55
C PRO A 357 -39.09 5.39 -17.25
N LEU A 358 -39.73 5.74 -16.13
CA LEU A 358 -39.55 5.06 -14.85
C LEU A 358 -39.92 3.57 -14.98
N PHE A 359 -39.03 2.69 -14.55
CA PHE A 359 -39.41 1.43 -13.91
C PHE A 359 -38.78 1.37 -12.52
N LEU A 360 -39.68 1.31 -11.53
CA LEU A 360 -39.43 1.01 -10.13
C LEU A 360 -38.88 -0.41 -9.99
N PHE A 361 -37.89 -0.61 -9.11
CA PHE A 361 -37.89 -1.78 -8.23
C PHE A 361 -37.33 -1.39 -6.87
N GLN A 362 -38.29 -1.32 -5.94
CA GLN A 362 -38.18 -1.38 -4.49
C GLN A 362 -37.77 -2.82 -4.09
N ASP A 363 -37.27 -2.98 -2.87
CA ASP A 363 -36.98 -4.21 -2.12
C ASP A 363 -35.53 -4.72 -2.31
N PHE A 364 -34.67 -4.80 -1.29
CA PHE A 364 -34.84 -5.33 0.05
C PHE A 364 -33.94 -4.62 1.09
N LEU A 365 -34.41 -4.64 2.34
CA LEU A 365 -33.81 -4.20 3.60
C LEU A 365 -32.37 -4.68 3.86
#